data_AF-A0A0D2AIK2-F1
#
_entry.id   AF-A0A0D2AIK2-F1
#
_cell.length_a   1.000
_cell.length_b   1.000
_cell.length_c   1.000
_cell.angle_alpha   90.00
_cell.angle_beta   90.00
_cell.angle_gamma   90.00
#
_symmetry.space_group_name_H-M   'P 1'
#
loop_
_entity.id
_entity.type
_entity.pdbx_description
1 polymer ?
#
loop_
_entity_poly.entity_id
_entity_poly.type
_entity_poly.pdbx_seq_one_letter_code
_entity_poly.pdbx_strand_id
1 'polypeptide(L)'
;MSRRVPLPTPEKTRTWAEQMALEQIGPSKFRSLNGTPFGAYSKVRGQMRPRAFGGHVYAQAVYAASKTVAKGMMIHSVTGYFTMLGLADEPFTYEVSVVRTGKNYSVRNVNVTQEDDPTICFSCICSFKRSEPDFMNVQEEHDVKETYAPLMGDKEPQDLDRNVSHLDWRQVPADASPSITSFFPGVLTSILPIEKLHRDRRYLDRTNLYFFSANTEPSADPDYNLEACAHLFHSDRESIFAIIKSYELADVLEVASSLSHTVVFHVPGEQVSFHDREGRRRWFYQETQSKRISDGRALMEGRIYNRDGVLIATMMQDGAFKLKPMTEGEKVRRERRLNNPPKL
;
A
#
# COMPACT_ATOMS: atom_id res chain seq x y z
N MET A 1 -10.38 -5.22 -29.51
CA MET A 1 -10.73 -5.31 -28.07
C MET A 1 -9.44 -5.59 -27.34
N SER A 2 -9.11 -4.84 -26.29
CA SER A 2 -7.93 -5.11 -25.45
C SER A 2 -7.95 -6.54 -24.94
N ARG A 3 -6.75 -7.12 -24.81
CA ARG A 3 -6.58 -8.41 -24.14
C ARG A 3 -7.11 -8.30 -22.71
N ARG A 4 -7.99 -9.21 -22.30
CA ARG A 4 -8.45 -9.30 -20.91
C ARG A 4 -7.51 -10.18 -20.09
N VAL A 5 -7.33 -9.83 -18.83
CA VAL A 5 -6.61 -10.64 -17.85
C VAL A 5 -7.57 -11.07 -16.74
N PRO A 6 -7.39 -12.28 -16.16
CA PRO A 6 -8.30 -12.77 -15.14
C PRO A 6 -8.18 -11.89 -13.88
N LEU A 7 -9.31 -11.51 -13.29
CA LEU A 7 -9.35 -10.84 -11.99
C LEU A 7 -9.12 -11.87 -10.86
N PRO A 8 -8.59 -11.44 -9.71
CA PRO A 8 -8.54 -12.30 -8.54
C PRO A 8 -9.96 -12.53 -7.98
N THR A 9 -10.22 -13.72 -7.45
CA THR A 9 -11.51 -14.05 -6.80
C THR A 9 -11.28 -14.64 -5.41
N PRO A 10 -12.22 -14.46 -4.46
CA PRO A 10 -12.09 -15.01 -3.10
C PRO A 10 -11.90 -16.53 -3.06
N GLU A 11 -12.49 -17.25 -4.00
CA GLU A 11 -12.46 -18.72 -4.06
C GLU A 11 -11.10 -19.26 -4.51
N LYS A 12 -10.30 -18.45 -5.23
CA LYS A 12 -8.96 -18.81 -5.68
C LYS A 12 -7.96 -17.75 -5.23
N THR A 13 -7.46 -17.93 -4.00
CA THR A 13 -6.44 -17.04 -3.44
C THR A 13 -5.13 -17.22 -4.19
N ARG A 14 -4.68 -16.16 -4.85
CA ARG A 14 -3.36 -16.11 -5.50
C ARG A 14 -2.26 -16.01 -4.46
N THR A 15 -1.15 -16.69 -4.72
CA THR A 15 0.12 -16.38 -4.07
C THR A 15 0.56 -14.96 -4.46
N TRP A 16 1.45 -14.37 -3.66
CA TRP A 16 2.01 -13.06 -3.96
C TRP A 16 2.78 -13.06 -5.30
N ALA A 17 3.50 -14.14 -5.60
CA ALA A 17 4.21 -14.30 -6.87
C ALA A 17 3.26 -14.33 -8.08
N GLU A 18 2.14 -15.06 -7.99
CA GLU A 18 1.11 -15.05 -9.04
C GLU A 18 0.47 -13.67 -9.18
N GLN A 19 0.18 -12.99 -8.07
CA GLN A 19 -0.39 -11.65 -8.11
C GLN A 19 0.54 -10.66 -8.82
N MET A 20 1.85 -10.78 -8.62
CA MET A 20 2.88 -9.89 -9.18
C MET A 20 3.42 -10.32 -10.55
N ALA A 21 2.90 -11.41 -11.13
CA ALA A 21 3.45 -12.03 -12.32
C ALA A 21 3.50 -11.08 -13.53
N LEU A 22 4.68 -11.04 -14.18
CA LEU A 22 5.00 -10.22 -15.33
C LEU A 22 5.52 -11.08 -16.48
N GLU A 23 5.08 -10.78 -17.70
CA GLU A 23 5.67 -11.25 -18.96
C GLU A 23 6.68 -10.21 -19.44
N GLN A 24 7.93 -10.60 -19.74
CA GLN A 24 8.87 -9.71 -20.42
C GLN A 24 8.54 -9.69 -21.91
N ILE A 25 8.13 -8.53 -22.44
CA ILE A 25 7.69 -8.35 -23.82
C ILE A 25 8.66 -7.49 -24.65
N GLY A 26 9.78 -7.11 -24.05
CA GLY A 26 10.89 -6.38 -24.66
C GLY A 26 12.06 -6.24 -23.68
N PRO A 27 13.21 -5.70 -24.11
CA PRO A 27 14.41 -5.62 -23.27
C PRO A 27 14.18 -4.94 -21.93
N SER A 28 13.39 -3.86 -21.93
CA SER A 28 13.03 -3.10 -20.73
C SER A 28 11.51 -2.90 -20.62
N LYS A 29 10.72 -3.84 -21.14
CA LYS A 29 9.26 -3.72 -21.22
C LYS A 29 8.60 -4.97 -20.70
N PHE A 30 7.68 -4.80 -19.76
CA PHE A 30 6.99 -5.89 -19.08
C PHE A 30 5.49 -5.70 -19.16
N ARG A 31 4.74 -6.80 -19.12
CA ARG A 31 3.28 -6.80 -19.15
C ARG A 31 2.75 -7.61 -17.98
N SER A 32 1.76 -7.08 -17.26
CA SER A 32 1.04 -7.85 -16.24
C SER A 32 0.33 -9.06 -16.86
N LEU A 33 0.46 -10.21 -16.21
CA LEU A 33 -0.21 -11.45 -16.65
C LEU A 33 -1.60 -11.61 -16.04
N ASN A 34 -1.80 -11.04 -14.86
CA ASN A 34 -2.99 -11.21 -14.06
C ASN A 34 -3.62 -9.84 -13.77
N GLY A 35 -4.95 -9.81 -13.66
CA GLY A 35 -5.67 -8.62 -13.26
C GLY A 35 -5.37 -8.24 -11.82
N THR A 36 -5.47 -6.94 -11.54
CA THR A 36 -5.15 -6.37 -10.23
C THR A 36 -6.28 -6.63 -9.23
N PRO A 37 -6.03 -6.52 -7.92
CA PRO A 37 -7.12 -6.28 -6.97
C PRO A 37 -7.87 -5.02 -7.40
N PHE A 38 -9.16 -4.96 -7.13
CA PHE A 38 -10.00 -3.88 -7.63
C PHE A 38 -10.96 -3.36 -6.59
N GLY A 39 -11.16 -2.04 -6.69
CA GLY A 39 -12.15 -1.31 -5.92
C GLY A 39 -13.39 -1.06 -6.78
N ALA A 40 -13.86 0.19 -6.75
CA ALA A 40 -15.09 0.56 -7.43
C ALA A 40 -15.13 0.26 -8.93
N TYR A 41 -16.32 0.02 -9.48
CA TYR A 41 -16.50 -0.03 -10.92
C TYR A 41 -16.67 1.39 -11.48
N SER A 42 -16.28 1.61 -12.73
CA SER A 42 -16.51 2.86 -13.46
C SER A 42 -17.05 2.59 -14.85
N LYS A 43 -17.87 3.52 -15.34
CA LYS A 43 -18.43 3.44 -16.69
C LYS A 43 -17.38 3.89 -17.70
N VAL A 44 -16.83 2.95 -18.46
CA VAL A 44 -15.85 3.21 -19.53
C VAL A 44 -16.42 2.73 -20.85
N ARG A 45 -16.50 3.63 -21.83
CA ARG A 45 -17.06 3.35 -23.17
C ARG A 45 -18.44 2.67 -23.10
N GLY A 46 -19.28 3.10 -22.15
CA GLY A 46 -20.63 2.58 -21.95
C GLY A 46 -20.75 1.33 -21.07
N GLN A 47 -19.65 0.68 -20.70
CA GLN A 47 -19.63 -0.54 -19.88
C GLN A 47 -19.12 -0.29 -18.46
N MET A 48 -19.67 -0.99 -17.47
CA MET A 48 -19.14 -0.97 -16.11
C MET A 48 -17.89 -1.85 -16.02
N ARG A 49 -16.78 -1.27 -15.60
CA ARG A 49 -15.45 -1.91 -15.59
C ARG A 49 -14.76 -1.73 -14.23
N PRO A 50 -14.05 -2.73 -13.71
CA PRO A 50 -13.43 -2.67 -12.39
C PRO A 50 -12.20 -1.75 -12.40
N ARG A 51 -12.06 -0.87 -11.40
CA ARG A 51 -10.92 0.05 -11.27
C ARG A 51 -9.78 -0.66 -10.57
N ALA A 52 -8.58 -0.55 -11.13
CA ALA A 52 -7.38 -1.12 -10.55
C ALA A 52 -7.05 -0.50 -9.19
N PHE A 53 -6.55 -1.32 -8.28
CA PHE A 53 -5.92 -0.84 -7.07
C PHE A 53 -4.53 -0.27 -7.40
N GLY A 54 -4.34 1.03 -7.13
CA GLY A 54 -3.11 1.76 -7.43
C GLY A 54 -1.86 1.13 -6.82
N GLY A 55 -1.92 0.70 -5.56
CA GLY A 55 -0.81 0.04 -4.86
C GLY A 55 -0.28 -1.21 -5.54
N HIS A 56 -1.13 -1.92 -6.28
CA HIS A 56 -0.69 -3.05 -7.11
C HIS A 56 0.18 -2.59 -8.29
N VAL A 57 -0.27 -1.57 -9.02
CA VAL A 57 0.47 -1.00 -10.16
C VAL A 57 1.79 -0.37 -9.68
N TYR A 58 1.75 0.32 -8.54
CA TYR A 58 2.91 0.89 -7.86
C TYR A 58 3.96 -0.18 -7.51
N ALA A 59 3.57 -1.24 -6.82
CA ALA A 59 4.46 -2.32 -6.45
C ALA A 59 4.98 -3.08 -7.69
N GLN A 60 4.12 -3.34 -8.67
CA GLN A 60 4.49 -4.09 -9.87
C GLN A 60 5.42 -3.31 -10.79
N ALA A 61 5.36 -1.97 -10.80
CA ALA A 61 6.34 -1.12 -11.46
C ALA A 61 7.74 -1.27 -10.86
N VAL A 62 7.86 -1.31 -9.52
CA VAL A 62 9.13 -1.60 -8.83
C VAL A 62 9.62 -3.01 -9.18
N TYR A 63 8.71 -3.99 -9.21
CA TYR A 63 9.08 -5.35 -9.57
C TYR A 63 9.62 -5.43 -11.01
N ALA A 64 8.97 -4.77 -11.97
CA ALA A 64 9.46 -4.65 -13.35
C ALA A 64 10.84 -4.00 -13.41
N ALA A 65 11.05 -2.89 -12.68
CA ALA A 65 12.36 -2.23 -12.60
C ALA A 65 13.44 -3.15 -12.00
N SER A 66 13.10 -3.96 -10.99
CA SER A 66 14.02 -4.89 -10.34
C SER A 66 14.58 -5.95 -11.31
N LYS A 67 13.83 -6.32 -12.36
CA LYS A 67 14.28 -7.26 -13.39
C LYS A 67 15.32 -6.66 -14.35
N THR A 68 15.61 -5.36 -14.22
CA THR A 68 16.58 -4.63 -15.07
C THR A 68 17.83 -4.17 -14.32
N VAL A 69 18.02 -4.61 -13.07
CA VAL A 69 19.22 -4.34 -12.26
C VAL A 69 20.00 -5.63 -12.01
N ALA A 70 21.29 -5.50 -11.65
CA ALA A 70 22.14 -6.66 -11.39
C ALA A 70 21.69 -7.46 -10.14
N LYS A 71 21.94 -8.77 -10.11
CA LYS A 71 21.68 -9.62 -8.94
C LYS A 71 22.30 -9.01 -7.67
N GLY A 72 21.55 -9.05 -6.56
CA GLY A 72 21.95 -8.50 -5.27
C GLY A 72 21.65 -7.00 -5.09
N MET A 73 21.02 -6.35 -6.07
CA MET A 73 20.45 -5.00 -5.93
C MET A 73 19.03 -5.10 -5.38
N MET A 74 18.76 -4.42 -4.27
CA MET A 74 17.47 -4.40 -3.60
C MET A 74 16.92 -2.96 -3.55
N ILE A 75 15.62 -2.80 -3.76
CA ILE A 75 14.93 -1.51 -3.74
C ILE A 75 15.11 -0.82 -2.39
N HIS A 76 15.71 0.37 -2.36
CA HIS A 76 15.82 1.15 -1.13
C HIS A 76 14.94 2.40 -1.12
N SER A 77 14.51 2.88 -2.29
CA SER A 77 13.57 3.99 -2.33
C SER A 77 12.78 4.01 -3.63
N VAL A 78 11.52 4.42 -3.56
CA VAL A 78 10.68 4.68 -4.72
C VAL A 78 9.76 5.86 -4.43
N THR A 79 9.61 6.75 -5.41
CA THR A 79 8.57 7.78 -5.45
C THR A 79 7.79 7.63 -6.75
N GLY A 80 6.46 7.49 -6.63
CA GLY A 80 5.56 7.33 -7.76
C GLY A 80 4.42 8.35 -7.76
N TYR A 81 3.85 8.58 -8.94
CA TYR A 81 2.74 9.49 -9.19
C TYR A 81 1.63 8.74 -9.94
N PHE A 82 0.41 8.84 -9.43
CA PHE A 82 -0.79 8.29 -10.05
C PHE A 82 -1.43 9.39 -10.90
N THR A 83 -1.43 9.21 -12.21
CA THR A 83 -1.82 10.25 -13.16
C THR A 83 -3.18 9.99 -13.78
N MET A 84 -3.55 8.72 -13.98
CA MET A 84 -4.84 8.32 -14.53
C MET A 84 -5.35 7.05 -13.87
N LEU A 85 -6.67 6.84 -13.97
CA LEU A 85 -7.31 5.63 -13.52
C LEU A 85 -6.95 4.45 -14.45
N GLY A 86 -6.50 3.34 -13.85
CA GLY A 86 -6.32 2.07 -14.55
C GLY A 86 -7.49 1.11 -14.38
N LEU A 87 -7.66 0.19 -15.33
CA LEU A 87 -8.67 -0.87 -15.31
C LEU A 87 -8.06 -2.20 -14.86
N ALA A 88 -8.71 -2.89 -13.91
CA ALA A 88 -8.15 -4.06 -13.25
C ALA A 88 -8.10 -5.31 -14.14
N ASP A 89 -8.99 -5.39 -15.14
CA ASP A 89 -9.17 -6.51 -16.08
C ASP A 89 -8.44 -6.30 -17.41
N GLU A 90 -7.60 -5.26 -17.50
CA GLU A 90 -6.72 -4.98 -18.63
C GLU A 90 -5.25 -5.05 -18.20
N PRO A 91 -4.37 -5.64 -19.03
CA PRO A 91 -2.97 -5.74 -18.70
C PRO A 91 -2.30 -4.36 -18.71
N PHE A 92 -1.64 -4.02 -17.62
CA PHE A 92 -0.68 -2.93 -17.56
C PHE A 92 0.61 -3.29 -18.29
N THR A 93 1.17 -2.29 -18.97
CA THR A 93 2.48 -2.34 -19.61
C THR A 93 3.43 -1.43 -18.85
N TYR A 94 4.54 -1.97 -18.38
CA TYR A 94 5.58 -1.31 -17.61
C TYR A 94 6.80 -1.10 -18.50
N GLU A 95 7.12 0.16 -18.80
CA GLU A 95 8.28 0.53 -19.60
C GLU A 95 9.34 1.14 -18.70
N VAL A 96 10.48 0.43 -18.61
CA VAL A 96 11.59 0.76 -17.71
C VAL A 96 12.68 1.48 -18.49
N SER A 97 13.06 2.67 -18.04
CA SER A 97 14.21 3.41 -18.56
C SER A 97 15.35 3.41 -17.54
N VAL A 98 16.58 3.21 -18.03
CA VAL A 98 17.78 3.31 -17.20
C VAL A 98 18.09 4.78 -16.97
N VAL A 99 18.02 5.21 -15.71
CA VAL A 99 18.50 6.54 -15.30
C VAL A 99 19.99 6.47 -14.95
N ARG A 100 20.39 5.42 -14.21
CA ARG A 100 21.79 5.19 -13.83
C ARG A 100 22.04 3.71 -13.55
N THR A 101 23.20 3.21 -13.97
CA THR A 101 23.74 1.91 -13.52
C THR A 101 25.11 2.12 -12.90
N GLY A 102 25.19 1.96 -11.58
CA GLY A 102 26.43 2.02 -10.82
C GLY A 102 26.72 0.71 -10.09
N LYS A 103 27.93 0.62 -9.51
CA LYS A 103 28.36 -0.57 -8.76
C LYS A 103 27.49 -0.85 -7.54
N ASN A 104 27.22 0.19 -6.74
CA ASN A 104 26.46 0.08 -5.48
C ASN A 104 25.02 0.56 -5.59
N TYR A 105 24.73 1.47 -6.54
CA TYR A 105 23.39 2.05 -6.73
C TYR A 105 22.97 2.00 -8.19
N SER A 106 21.69 1.72 -8.44
CA SER A 106 21.08 1.75 -9.76
C SER A 106 19.72 2.43 -9.69
N VAL A 107 19.45 3.34 -10.64
CA VAL A 107 18.21 4.12 -10.68
C VAL A 107 17.46 3.79 -11.96
N ARG A 108 16.14 3.58 -11.84
CA ARG A 108 15.23 3.28 -12.94
C ARG A 108 14.06 4.24 -12.90
N ASN A 109 13.63 4.70 -14.07
CA ASN A 109 12.33 5.33 -14.26
C ASN A 109 11.38 4.27 -14.83
N VAL A 110 10.12 4.26 -14.40
CA VAL A 110 9.09 3.36 -14.95
C VAL A 110 7.87 4.17 -15.32
N ASN A 111 7.44 4.07 -16.57
CA ASN A 111 6.15 4.58 -17.03
C ASN A 111 5.20 3.42 -17.28
N VAL A 112 3.95 3.59 -16.88
CA VAL A 112 2.94 2.53 -16.96
C VAL A 112 1.74 3.00 -17.76
N THR A 113 1.32 2.16 -18.72
CA THR A 113 0.20 2.42 -19.63
C THR A 113 -0.70 1.18 -19.75
N GLN A 114 -1.87 1.35 -20.36
CA GLN A 114 -2.72 0.24 -20.79
C GLN A 114 -2.93 0.30 -22.30
N GLU A 115 -3.30 -0.82 -22.92
CA GLU A 115 -3.37 -0.94 -24.38
C GLU A 115 -4.48 -0.07 -25.00
N ASP A 116 -5.64 0.01 -24.34
CA ASP A 116 -6.79 0.78 -24.84
C ASP A 116 -6.64 2.30 -24.69
N ASP A 117 -5.74 2.75 -23.81
CA ASP A 117 -5.40 4.15 -23.57
C ASP A 117 -3.90 4.25 -23.23
N PRO A 118 -3.04 4.69 -24.17
CA PRO A 118 -1.59 4.76 -23.98
C PRO A 118 -1.17 5.94 -23.10
N THR A 119 -2.11 6.71 -22.54
CA THR A 119 -1.79 7.73 -21.53
C THR A 119 -1.10 7.08 -20.34
N ILE A 120 -0.02 7.70 -19.85
CA ILE A 120 0.66 7.22 -18.65
C ILE A 120 -0.32 7.31 -17.49
N CYS A 121 -0.65 6.18 -16.88
CA CYS A 121 -1.53 6.07 -15.73
C CYS A 121 -0.78 6.06 -14.40
N PHE A 122 0.50 5.68 -14.43
CA PHE A 122 1.40 5.73 -13.30
C PHE A 122 2.85 5.92 -13.77
N SER A 123 3.63 6.70 -13.04
CA SER A 123 5.06 6.88 -13.29
C SER A 123 5.84 6.87 -11.96
N CYS A 124 7.04 6.30 -11.94
CA CYS A 124 7.88 6.33 -10.75
C CYS A 124 9.38 6.33 -11.05
N ILE A 125 10.15 6.81 -10.08
CA ILE A 125 11.59 6.63 -10.02
C ILE A 125 11.91 5.69 -8.85
N CYS A 126 12.67 4.64 -9.14
CA CYS A 126 13.08 3.59 -8.21
C CYS A 126 14.61 3.61 -8.09
N SER A 127 15.14 3.53 -6.86
CA SER A 127 16.57 3.41 -6.60
C SER A 127 16.87 2.12 -5.84
N PHE A 128 17.79 1.34 -6.38
CA PHE A 128 18.22 0.05 -5.87
C PHE A 128 19.66 0.14 -5.37
N LYS A 129 19.97 -0.56 -4.28
CA LYS A 129 21.32 -0.62 -3.72
C LYS A 129 21.78 -2.04 -3.44
N ARG A 130 23.08 -2.24 -3.37
CA ARG A 130 23.67 -3.44 -2.76
C ARG A 130 23.63 -3.34 -1.24
N SER A 131 23.58 -4.49 -0.58
CA SER A 131 23.85 -4.55 0.86
C SER A 131 25.31 -4.19 1.12
N GLU A 132 25.54 -3.46 2.21
CA GLU A 132 26.85 -3.01 2.67
C GLU A 132 26.89 -3.23 4.20
N PRO A 133 28.08 -3.45 4.80
CA PRO A 133 28.20 -3.53 6.25
C PRO A 133 27.78 -2.21 6.90
N ASP A 134 27.03 -2.29 8.00
CA ASP A 134 26.62 -1.12 8.75
C ASP A 134 27.85 -0.44 9.36
N PHE A 135 28.02 0.86 9.11
CA PHE A 135 28.96 1.69 9.87
C PHE A 135 28.36 2.12 11.22
N MET A 136 27.05 2.40 11.22
CA MET A 136 26.22 2.69 12.38
C MET A 136 24.80 2.21 12.10
N ASN A 137 24.10 1.74 13.13
CA ASN A 137 22.71 1.32 13.05
C ASN A 137 21.97 1.87 14.27
N VAL A 138 21.20 2.93 14.06
CA VAL A 138 20.48 3.66 15.12
C VAL A 138 19.09 4.03 14.62
N GLN A 139 18.12 3.94 15.50
CA GLN A 139 16.75 4.40 15.29
C GLN A 139 16.18 4.90 16.61
N GLU A 140 15.02 5.56 16.54
CA GLU A 140 14.21 5.84 17.73
C GLU A 140 13.74 4.52 18.36
N GLU A 141 13.74 4.46 19.70
CA GLU A 141 13.22 3.32 20.44
C GLU A 141 11.72 3.17 20.19
N HIS A 142 11.29 1.99 19.77
CA HIS A 142 9.89 1.70 19.49
C HIS A 142 9.59 0.26 19.91
N ASP A 143 9.07 0.09 21.13
CA ASP A 143 8.58 -1.21 21.58
C ASP A 143 7.20 -1.48 20.99
N VAL A 144 7.23 -2.16 19.85
CA VAL A 144 6.09 -2.69 19.14
C VAL A 144 5.21 -3.53 20.10
N LYS A 145 5.77 -4.45 20.87
CA LYS A 145 4.97 -5.36 21.71
C LYS A 145 4.23 -4.60 22.80
N GLU A 146 4.92 -3.70 23.49
CA GLU A 146 4.30 -2.86 24.54
C GLU A 146 3.20 -1.97 23.94
N THR A 147 3.47 -1.34 22.79
CA THR A 147 2.52 -0.45 22.11
C THR A 147 1.22 -1.18 21.75
N TYR A 148 1.31 -2.45 21.31
CA TYR A 148 0.17 -3.20 20.78
C TYR A 148 -0.48 -4.15 21.79
N ALA A 149 0.17 -4.48 22.92
CA ALA A 149 -0.35 -5.39 23.94
C ALA A 149 -1.78 -5.05 24.41
N PRO A 150 -2.17 -3.78 24.64
CA PRO A 150 -3.54 -3.46 25.09
C PRO A 150 -4.63 -3.79 24.06
N LEU A 151 -4.28 -3.92 22.77
CA LEU A 151 -5.22 -4.27 21.69
C LEU A 151 -5.25 -5.77 21.42
N MET A 152 -4.10 -6.43 21.60
CA MET A 152 -3.90 -7.84 21.26
C MET A 152 -4.32 -8.77 22.39
N GLY A 153 -4.18 -8.34 23.65
CA GLY A 153 -4.26 -9.25 24.79
C GLY A 153 -3.24 -10.38 24.64
N ASP A 154 -3.70 -11.62 24.78
CA ASP A 154 -2.87 -12.83 24.61
C ASP A 154 -2.77 -13.32 23.16
N LYS A 155 -3.37 -12.62 22.20
CA LYS A 155 -3.36 -13.03 20.79
C LYS A 155 -2.03 -12.69 20.13
N GLU A 156 -1.60 -13.53 19.20
CA GLU A 156 -0.54 -13.23 18.25
C GLU A 156 -1.11 -12.78 16.90
N PRO A 157 -0.30 -12.20 16.00
CA PRO A 157 -0.78 -11.67 14.72
C PRO A 157 -1.52 -12.70 13.87
N GLN A 158 -1.08 -13.97 13.91
CA GLN A 158 -1.72 -15.07 13.19
C GLN A 158 -3.13 -15.41 13.68
N ASP A 159 -3.48 -15.02 14.91
CA ASP A 159 -4.76 -15.30 15.57
C ASP A 159 -5.80 -14.21 15.32
N LEU A 160 -5.42 -13.14 14.62
CA LEU A 160 -6.31 -12.04 14.27
C LEU A 160 -7.14 -12.35 13.03
N ASP A 161 -8.34 -11.77 12.98
CA ASP A 161 -9.20 -11.79 11.80
C ASP A 161 -8.47 -11.12 10.63
N ARG A 162 -8.45 -11.81 9.48
CA ARG A 162 -7.67 -11.41 8.30
C ARG A 162 -8.54 -10.70 7.28
N ASN A 163 -7.89 -9.83 6.50
CA ASN A 163 -8.44 -9.04 5.41
C ASN A 163 -9.67 -8.22 5.80
N VAL A 164 -9.65 -7.70 7.04
CA VAL A 164 -10.67 -6.78 7.52
C VAL A 164 -10.55 -5.45 6.77
N SER A 165 -11.70 -4.84 6.45
CA SER A 165 -11.77 -3.53 5.78
C SER A 165 -11.87 -2.41 6.82
N HIS A 166 -11.32 -1.23 6.50
CA HIS A 166 -11.49 0.01 7.27
C HIS A 166 -12.91 0.50 7.37
N LEU A 167 -13.69 0.19 6.35
CA LEU A 167 -15.06 0.64 6.25
C LEU A 167 -15.92 -0.39 6.97
N ASP A 168 -16.52 0.03 8.09
CA ASP A 168 -17.67 -0.70 8.62
C ASP A 168 -18.74 -0.66 7.54
N TRP A 169 -18.90 -1.77 6.82
CA TRP A 169 -19.84 -1.91 5.71
C TRP A 169 -21.28 -1.62 6.14
N ARG A 170 -21.59 -1.65 7.44
CA ARG A 170 -22.88 -1.23 8.01
C ARG A 170 -23.11 0.29 7.94
N GLN A 171 -22.04 1.07 7.78
CA GLN A 171 -22.06 2.54 7.64
C GLN A 171 -21.91 2.98 6.18
N VAL A 172 -21.52 2.07 5.28
CA VAL A 172 -21.52 2.31 3.84
C VAL A 172 -22.96 2.10 3.35
N PRO A 173 -23.60 3.11 2.72
CA PRO A 173 -24.94 2.98 2.20
C PRO A 173 -25.07 1.74 1.29
N ALA A 174 -26.16 0.99 1.38
CA ALA A 174 -26.33 -0.26 0.62
C ALA A 174 -26.28 -0.07 -0.92
N ASP A 175 -26.49 1.17 -1.39
CA ASP A 175 -26.38 1.61 -2.78
C ASP A 175 -24.98 2.11 -3.17
N ALA A 176 -24.08 2.33 -2.20
CA ALA A 176 -22.66 2.55 -2.45
C ALA A 176 -22.03 1.21 -2.85
N SER A 177 -22.08 0.96 -4.16
CA SER A 177 -21.42 -0.08 -4.96
C SER A 177 -20.74 -1.24 -4.18
N PRO A 178 -21.05 -2.53 -4.47
CA PRO A 178 -20.46 -3.74 -3.87
C PRO A 178 -18.93 -3.93 -3.99
N SER A 179 -18.20 -2.87 -4.27
CA SER A 179 -16.98 -2.87 -5.05
C SER A 179 -15.75 -2.49 -4.25
N ILE A 180 -15.86 -2.13 -2.97
CA ILE A 180 -14.72 -2.22 -2.07
C ILE A 180 -14.68 -3.67 -1.58
N THR A 181 -14.22 -4.56 -2.47
CA THR A 181 -13.95 -5.93 -2.05
C THR A 181 -12.91 -5.86 -0.94
N SER A 182 -13.21 -6.44 0.23
CA SER A 182 -12.24 -6.63 1.32
C SER A 182 -11.09 -7.55 0.92
N PHE A 183 -11.12 -8.06 -0.32
CA PHE A 183 -10.23 -9.06 -0.85
C PHE A 183 -9.04 -8.44 -1.58
N PHE A 184 -7.93 -8.32 -0.86
CA PHE A 184 -6.62 -7.97 -1.43
C PHE A 184 -5.76 -9.24 -1.43
N PRO A 185 -5.76 -10.04 -2.52
CA PRO A 185 -5.02 -11.29 -2.57
C PRO A 185 -3.51 -11.06 -2.43
N GLY A 186 -2.80 -12.09 -1.96
CA GLY A 186 -1.35 -12.07 -1.88
C GLY A 186 -0.79 -11.38 -0.64
N VAL A 187 -1.57 -10.56 0.07
CA VAL A 187 -1.21 -9.99 1.38
C VAL A 187 -2.33 -10.27 2.38
N LEU A 188 -1.95 -10.75 3.55
CA LEU A 188 -2.82 -11.00 4.69
C LEU A 188 -2.71 -9.80 5.63
N THR A 189 -3.82 -9.16 5.97
CA THR A 189 -3.79 -7.98 6.86
C THR A 189 -4.84 -8.07 7.95
N SER A 190 -4.50 -7.61 9.15
CA SER A 190 -5.43 -7.43 10.27
C SER A 190 -5.36 -5.98 10.76
N ILE A 191 -6.53 -5.37 10.95
CA ILE A 191 -6.68 -3.99 11.44
C ILE A 191 -6.93 -4.06 12.94
N LEU A 192 -6.20 -3.26 13.72
CA LEU A 192 -6.42 -3.19 15.16
C LEU A 192 -7.42 -2.09 15.54
N PRO A 193 -8.31 -2.32 16.51
CA PRO A 193 -9.33 -1.36 16.94
C PRO A 193 -8.70 -0.25 17.82
N ILE A 194 -8.11 0.74 17.15
CA ILE A 194 -7.39 1.86 17.78
C ILE A 194 -8.30 2.80 18.58
N GLU A 195 -9.62 2.74 18.41
CA GLU A 195 -10.59 3.68 19.00
C GLU A 195 -10.57 3.63 20.53
N LYS A 196 -10.19 2.48 21.11
CA LYS A 196 -10.01 2.32 22.56
C LYS A 196 -8.74 3.02 23.07
N LEU A 197 -7.65 2.98 22.30
CA LEU A 197 -6.35 3.59 22.66
C LEU A 197 -6.31 5.10 22.45
N HIS A 198 -7.00 5.57 21.41
CA HIS A 198 -6.88 6.94 20.92
C HIS A 198 -8.08 7.82 21.29
N ARG A 199 -8.99 7.32 22.14
CA ARG A 199 -10.24 7.99 22.52
C ARG A 199 -10.00 9.44 22.99
N ASP A 200 -9.00 9.63 23.84
CA ASP A 200 -8.70 10.92 24.46
C ASP A 200 -7.61 11.71 23.72
N ARG A 201 -7.11 11.19 22.59
CA ARG A 201 -6.10 11.87 21.76
C ARG A 201 -6.75 12.74 20.69
N ARG A 202 -6.11 13.88 20.39
CA ARG A 202 -6.45 14.69 19.20
C ARG A 202 -6.34 13.80 17.97
N TYR A 203 -7.16 14.05 16.95
CA TYR A 203 -7.16 13.21 15.75
C TYR A 203 -5.80 13.19 15.05
N LEU A 204 -5.10 14.32 15.06
CA LEU A 204 -3.74 14.43 14.52
C LEU A 204 -2.72 13.60 15.29
N ASP A 205 -3.01 13.20 16.54
CA ASP A 205 -2.14 12.36 17.37
C ASP A 205 -2.60 10.88 17.37
N ARG A 206 -3.52 10.52 16.46
CA ARG A 206 -3.99 9.14 16.28
C ARG A 206 -3.16 8.42 15.24
N THR A 207 -2.82 7.18 15.58
CA THR A 207 -2.07 6.27 14.71
C THR A 207 -2.98 5.09 14.38
N ASN A 208 -3.10 4.77 13.10
CA ASN A 208 -3.75 3.56 12.63
C ASN A 208 -2.74 2.43 12.57
N LEU A 209 -3.18 1.24 13.00
CA LEU A 209 -2.30 0.13 13.33
C LEU A 209 -2.73 -1.13 12.60
N TYR A 210 -1.73 -1.80 12.02
CA TYR A 210 -1.93 -2.94 11.14
C TYR A 210 -0.91 -4.02 11.41
N PHE A 211 -1.38 -5.26 11.33
CA PHE A 211 -0.54 -6.42 11.16
C PHE A 211 -0.65 -6.94 9.75
N PHE A 212 0.47 -7.32 9.14
CA PHE A 212 0.42 -7.94 7.83
C PHE A 212 1.53 -8.94 7.56
N SER A 213 1.25 -9.86 6.63
CA SER A 213 2.17 -10.84 6.09
C SER A 213 1.84 -11.09 4.62
N ALA A 214 2.75 -11.62 3.81
CA ALA A 214 2.48 -11.93 2.41
C ALA A 214 2.14 -13.41 2.23
N ASN A 215 1.20 -13.74 1.35
CA ASN A 215 0.92 -15.11 0.92
C ASN A 215 2.04 -15.60 -0.03
N THR A 216 3.25 -15.70 0.50
CA THR A 216 4.43 -16.27 -0.14
C THR A 216 4.71 -17.66 0.43
N GLU A 217 5.46 -18.47 -0.32
CA GLU A 217 6.04 -19.71 0.17
C GLU A 217 7.48 -19.45 0.65
N PRO A 218 7.97 -20.17 1.67
CA PRO A 218 9.38 -20.15 2.05
C PRO A 218 10.30 -20.50 0.87
N SER A 219 11.43 -19.79 0.75
CA SER A 219 12.44 -20.07 -0.28
C SER A 219 13.83 -20.00 0.32
N ALA A 220 14.73 -20.89 -0.12
CA ALA A 220 16.15 -20.85 0.24
C ALA A 220 16.93 -19.72 -0.49
N ASP A 221 16.42 -19.22 -1.62
CA ASP A 221 16.93 -18.05 -2.34
C ASP A 221 15.74 -17.11 -2.63
N PRO A 222 15.24 -16.37 -1.62
CA PRO A 222 14.07 -15.50 -1.79
C PRO A 222 14.40 -14.30 -2.70
N ASP A 223 13.46 -13.96 -3.60
CA ASP A 223 13.52 -12.69 -4.34
C ASP A 223 13.09 -11.55 -3.41
N TYR A 224 14.05 -10.95 -2.72
CA TYR A 224 13.78 -9.86 -1.78
C TYR A 224 13.12 -8.63 -2.42
N ASN A 225 13.25 -8.41 -3.74
CA ASN A 225 12.51 -7.33 -4.40
C ASN A 225 11.04 -7.70 -4.54
N LEU A 226 10.72 -8.96 -4.82
CA LEU A 226 9.34 -9.44 -4.80
C LEU A 226 8.73 -9.30 -3.40
N GLU A 227 9.46 -9.65 -2.34
CA GLU A 227 9.00 -9.47 -0.96
C GLU A 227 8.84 -7.99 -0.59
N ALA A 228 9.82 -7.13 -0.94
CA ALA A 228 9.69 -5.68 -0.77
C ALA A 228 8.44 -5.13 -1.48
N CYS A 229 8.03 -5.68 -2.62
CA CYS A 229 6.80 -5.26 -3.30
C CYS A 229 5.53 -5.54 -2.48
N ALA A 230 5.51 -6.55 -1.60
CA ALA A 230 4.36 -6.78 -0.72
C ALA A 230 4.27 -5.70 0.37
N HIS A 231 5.40 -5.20 0.87
CA HIS A 231 5.43 -4.01 1.73
C HIS A 231 4.92 -2.78 0.99
N LEU A 232 5.41 -2.54 -0.23
CA LEU A 232 4.94 -1.42 -1.08
C LEU A 232 3.43 -1.48 -1.33
N PHE A 233 2.90 -2.66 -1.63
CA PHE A 233 1.47 -2.87 -1.82
C PHE A 233 0.67 -2.55 -0.56
N HIS A 234 1.09 -3.08 0.59
CA HIS A 234 0.41 -2.85 1.87
C HIS A 234 0.48 -1.38 2.29
N SER A 235 1.61 -0.74 2.00
CA SER A 235 1.85 0.68 2.28
C SER A 235 0.79 1.57 1.60
N ASP A 236 0.47 1.33 0.33
CA ASP A 236 -0.59 2.09 -0.36
C ASP A 236 -1.99 1.69 0.10
N ARG A 237 -2.21 0.39 0.39
CA ARG A 237 -3.51 -0.13 0.83
C ARG A 237 -3.97 0.56 2.10
N GLU A 238 -3.09 0.66 3.10
CA GLU A 238 -3.43 1.17 4.44
C GLU A 238 -3.20 2.68 4.62
N SER A 239 -3.20 3.43 3.52
CA SER A 239 -2.94 4.86 3.53
C SER A 239 -4.21 5.70 3.39
N ILE A 240 -4.77 5.90 2.20
CA ILE A 240 -5.96 6.75 2.00
C ILE A 240 -7.13 6.36 2.90
N PHE A 241 -7.32 5.06 3.15
CA PHE A 241 -8.36 4.60 4.07
C PHE A 241 -8.13 5.06 5.51
N ALA A 242 -6.88 5.12 5.97
CA ALA A 242 -6.56 5.67 7.27
C ALA A 242 -6.74 7.20 7.34
N ILE A 243 -6.60 7.96 6.24
CA ILE A 243 -7.01 9.38 6.21
C ILE A 243 -8.53 9.49 6.42
N ILE A 244 -9.31 8.69 5.68
CA ILE A 244 -10.78 8.69 5.79
C ILE A 244 -11.21 8.42 7.24
N LYS A 245 -10.55 7.47 7.90
CA LYS A 245 -10.76 7.15 9.31
C LYS A 245 -10.30 8.28 10.24
N SER A 246 -9.11 8.83 10.03
CA SER A 246 -8.49 9.85 10.90
C SER A 246 -9.25 11.18 10.88
N TYR A 247 -9.99 11.50 9.83
CA TYR A 247 -10.83 12.71 9.77
C TYR A 247 -12.32 12.42 9.78
N GLU A 248 -12.71 11.15 10.01
CA GLU A 248 -14.09 10.67 10.04
C GLU A 248 -14.88 11.11 8.80
N LEU A 249 -14.34 10.85 7.61
CA LEU A 249 -14.89 11.36 6.34
C LEU A 249 -15.85 10.38 5.66
N ALA A 250 -16.07 9.19 6.22
CA ALA A 250 -16.80 8.10 5.55
C ALA A 250 -18.22 8.48 5.10
N ASP A 251 -18.94 9.29 5.88
CA ASP A 251 -20.30 9.78 5.60
C ASP A 251 -20.36 10.84 4.49
N VAL A 252 -19.28 11.62 4.35
CA VAL A 252 -19.18 12.78 3.45
C VAL A 252 -18.25 12.55 2.26
N LEU A 253 -17.57 11.41 2.15
CA LEU A 253 -16.66 11.14 1.04
C LEU A 253 -17.42 10.92 -0.28
N GLU A 254 -17.06 11.65 -1.33
CA GLU A 254 -17.48 11.33 -2.71
C GLU A 254 -16.38 10.54 -3.43
N VAL A 255 -15.16 11.06 -3.41
CA VAL A 255 -14.01 10.48 -4.13
C VAL A 255 -12.76 10.66 -3.30
N ALA A 256 -11.96 9.59 -3.20
CA ALA A 256 -10.58 9.66 -2.77
C ALA A 256 -9.68 9.06 -3.85
N SER A 257 -8.54 9.69 -4.10
CA SER A 257 -7.56 9.25 -5.10
C SER A 257 -6.14 9.46 -4.59
N SER A 258 -5.26 8.48 -4.83
CA SER A 258 -3.82 8.64 -4.62
C SER A 258 -3.25 9.60 -5.65
N LEU A 259 -2.37 10.52 -5.23
CA LEU A 259 -1.65 11.44 -6.12
C LEU A 259 -0.19 11.05 -6.25
N SER A 260 0.50 10.91 -5.12
CA SER A 260 1.91 10.50 -5.08
C SER A 260 2.18 9.61 -3.88
N HIS A 261 3.10 8.66 -4.01
CA HIS A 261 3.48 7.76 -2.93
C HIS A 261 4.98 7.52 -2.90
N THR A 262 5.59 7.67 -1.73
CA THR A 262 7.01 7.49 -1.50
C THR A 262 7.24 6.47 -0.39
N VAL A 263 8.16 5.53 -0.63
CA VAL A 263 8.64 4.57 0.37
C VAL A 263 10.15 4.52 0.34
N VAL A 264 10.76 4.53 1.53
CA VAL A 264 12.20 4.31 1.75
C VAL A 264 12.37 3.08 2.63
N PHE A 265 13.12 2.09 2.17
CA PHE A 265 13.52 0.93 2.96
C PHE A 265 14.88 1.20 3.62
N HIS A 266 14.97 0.90 4.91
CA HIS A 266 16.16 1.17 5.72
C HIS A 266 17.04 -0.06 5.94
N VAL A 267 16.52 -1.25 5.62
CA VAL A 267 17.11 -2.54 5.97
C VAL A 267 17.50 -3.36 4.74
N PRO A 268 18.44 -4.31 4.86
CA PRO A 268 18.78 -5.24 3.78
C PRO A 268 17.63 -6.23 3.48
N GLY A 269 17.77 -6.93 2.35
CA GLY A 269 16.76 -7.87 1.83
C GLY A 269 16.25 -8.89 2.85
N GLU A 270 17.14 -9.51 3.63
CA GLU A 270 16.77 -10.52 4.64
C GLU A 270 15.73 -10.03 5.67
N GLN A 271 15.68 -8.72 5.93
CA GLN A 271 14.77 -8.13 6.91
C GLN A 271 13.41 -7.74 6.33
N VAL A 272 13.27 -7.64 5.00
CA VAL A 272 11.96 -7.46 4.36
C VAL A 272 11.24 -8.79 4.12
N SER A 273 11.91 -9.91 4.40
CA SER A 273 11.37 -11.24 4.11
C SER A 273 10.20 -11.63 4.99
N PHE A 274 9.21 -12.28 4.37
CA PHE A 274 8.02 -12.77 5.06
C PHE A 274 8.21 -14.16 5.66
N HIS A 275 9.39 -14.75 5.52
CA HIS A 275 9.77 -15.99 6.20
C HIS A 275 11.15 -15.81 6.85
N ASP A 276 11.38 -16.51 7.97
CA ASP A 276 12.74 -16.66 8.50
C ASP A 276 13.51 -17.79 7.81
N ARG A 277 14.75 -18.02 8.25
CA ARG A 277 15.63 -19.05 7.67
C ARG A 277 15.11 -20.46 7.90
N GLU A 278 14.24 -20.66 8.89
CA GLU A 278 13.57 -21.92 9.17
C GLU A 278 12.23 -22.06 8.41
N GLY A 279 11.88 -21.07 7.59
CA GLY A 279 10.64 -21.05 6.81
C GLY A 279 9.40 -20.67 7.61
N ARG A 280 9.55 -20.15 8.84
CA ARG A 280 8.40 -19.69 9.63
C ARG A 280 7.97 -18.32 9.14
N ARG A 281 6.66 -18.14 9.02
CA ARG A 281 6.03 -16.90 8.59
C ARG A 281 6.36 -15.75 9.56
N ARG A 282 6.75 -14.62 9.00
CA ARG A 282 6.94 -13.35 9.69
C ARG A 282 5.74 -12.44 9.47
N TRP A 283 5.51 -11.60 10.47
CA TRP A 283 4.51 -10.55 10.48
C TRP A 283 5.19 -9.21 10.69
N PHE A 284 4.67 -8.20 10.02
CA PHE A 284 5.12 -6.82 10.11
C PHE A 284 4.00 -5.94 10.65
N TYR A 285 4.41 -4.82 11.21
CA TYR A 285 3.57 -3.85 11.87
C TYR A 285 3.62 -2.59 11.03
N GLN A 286 2.47 -2.06 10.63
CA GLN A 286 2.41 -0.76 9.99
C GLN A 286 1.69 0.23 10.88
N GLU A 287 2.29 1.39 11.03
CA GLU A 287 1.73 2.57 11.66
C GLU A 287 1.44 3.60 10.59
N THR A 288 0.25 4.19 10.58
CA THR A 288 -0.07 5.32 9.69
C THR A 288 -0.78 6.44 10.42
N GLN A 289 -0.42 7.68 10.11
CA GLN A 289 -1.00 8.88 10.72
C GLN A 289 -1.16 9.99 9.68
N SER A 290 -2.19 10.81 9.84
CA SER A 290 -2.32 12.03 9.04
C SER A 290 -2.21 13.26 9.93
N LYS A 291 -1.29 14.16 9.57
CA LYS A 291 -1.06 15.43 10.31
C LYS A 291 -1.74 16.63 9.65
N ARG A 292 -2.21 16.49 8.42
CA ARG A 292 -2.80 17.61 7.68
C ARG A 292 -3.79 17.15 6.62
N ILE A 293 -4.96 17.79 6.63
CA ILE A 293 -5.93 17.85 5.55
C ILE A 293 -6.26 19.31 5.28
N SER A 294 -6.21 19.74 4.02
CA SER A 294 -6.51 21.10 3.58
C SER A 294 -6.54 21.12 2.06
N ASP A 295 -7.24 22.09 1.46
CA ASP A 295 -7.18 22.34 0.01
C ASP A 295 -7.49 21.09 -0.84
N GLY A 296 -8.51 20.33 -0.42
CA GLY A 296 -8.92 19.09 -1.10
C GLY A 296 -7.87 17.97 -1.05
N ARG A 297 -6.84 18.07 -0.21
CA ARG A 297 -5.77 17.08 -0.08
C ARG A 297 -5.47 16.72 1.36
N ALA A 298 -4.90 15.54 1.57
CA ALA A 298 -4.38 15.12 2.87
C ALA A 298 -3.08 14.33 2.72
N LEU A 299 -2.19 14.52 3.68
CA LEU A 299 -0.93 13.79 3.79
C LEU A 299 -1.11 12.57 4.69
N MET A 300 -0.64 11.42 4.25
CA MET A 300 -0.39 10.27 5.10
C MET A 300 1.11 10.10 5.31
N GLU A 301 1.50 9.83 6.55
CA GLU A 301 2.83 9.35 6.91
C GLU A 301 2.71 7.96 7.51
N GLY A 302 3.71 7.11 7.31
CA GLY A 302 3.72 5.80 7.92
C GLY A 302 5.10 5.21 8.13
N ARG A 303 5.13 4.18 8.96
CA ARG A 303 6.31 3.40 9.32
C ARG A 303 5.95 1.92 9.32
N ILE A 304 6.88 1.08 8.88
CA ILE A 304 6.76 -0.38 8.91
C ILE A 304 7.86 -0.91 9.81
N TYR A 305 7.49 -1.76 10.77
CA TYR A 305 8.41 -2.41 11.71
C TYR A 305 8.31 -3.93 11.62
N ASN A 306 9.38 -4.62 11.99
CA ASN A 306 9.31 -6.05 12.30
C ASN A 306 8.90 -6.28 13.77
N ARG A 307 8.78 -7.55 14.18
CA ARG A 307 8.39 -7.95 15.55
C ARG A 307 9.38 -7.52 16.64
N ASP A 308 10.61 -7.26 16.27
CA ASP A 308 11.68 -6.85 17.20
C ASP A 308 11.80 -5.32 17.29
N GLY A 309 10.90 -4.58 16.66
CA GLY A 309 10.89 -3.10 16.68
C GLY A 309 11.83 -2.45 15.68
N VAL A 310 12.47 -3.21 14.79
CA VAL A 310 13.35 -2.64 13.75
C VAL A 310 12.50 -1.91 12.71
N LEU A 311 12.84 -0.65 12.44
CA LEU A 311 12.20 0.17 11.41
C LEU A 311 12.63 -0.31 10.01
N ILE A 312 11.74 -1.02 9.34
CA ILE A 312 11.95 -1.61 8.01
C ILE A 312 11.81 -0.55 6.92
N ALA A 313 10.77 0.28 6.99
CA ALA A 313 10.49 1.28 5.98
C ALA A 313 9.77 2.52 6.53
N THR A 314 9.94 3.66 5.87
CA THR A 314 9.18 4.89 6.09
C THR A 314 8.49 5.30 4.80
N MET A 315 7.29 5.86 4.93
CA MET A 315 6.42 6.11 3.79
C MET A 315 5.63 7.42 3.94
N MET A 316 5.33 8.02 2.80
CA MET A 316 4.56 9.25 2.70
C MET A 316 3.68 9.23 1.46
N GLN A 317 2.41 9.58 1.61
CA GLN A 317 1.44 9.59 0.51
C GLN A 317 0.63 10.89 0.49
N ASP A 318 0.52 11.49 -0.70
CA ASP A 318 -0.41 12.59 -0.97
C ASP A 318 -1.69 12.02 -1.61
N GLY A 319 -2.84 12.39 -1.06
CA GLY A 319 -4.15 11.96 -1.54
C GLY A 319 -5.08 13.16 -1.79
N ALA A 320 -5.85 13.10 -2.88
CA ALA A 320 -6.93 14.03 -3.18
C ALA A 320 -8.26 13.51 -2.65
N PHE A 321 -9.05 14.41 -2.08
CA PHE A 321 -10.35 14.13 -1.47
C PHE A 321 -11.39 15.10 -1.99
N LYS A 322 -12.46 14.55 -2.54
CA LYS A 322 -13.69 15.28 -2.83
C LYS A 322 -14.76 14.85 -1.84
N LEU A 323 -15.31 15.83 -1.12
CA LEU A 323 -16.33 15.63 -0.11
C LEU A 323 -17.66 16.21 -0.59
N LYS A 324 -18.76 15.66 -0.09
CA LYS A 324 -20.10 16.22 -0.25
C LYS A 324 -20.11 17.65 0.30
N PRO A 325 -20.88 18.57 -0.31
CA PRO A 325 -21.06 19.90 0.24
C PRO A 325 -21.51 19.85 1.69
N MET A 326 -20.85 20.61 2.55
CA MET A 326 -21.22 20.80 3.96
C MET A 326 -21.52 22.27 4.19
N THR A 327 -22.52 22.56 5.02
CA THR A 327 -22.76 23.90 5.53
C THR A 327 -21.55 24.38 6.34
N GLU A 328 -21.39 25.69 6.46
CA GLU A 328 -20.28 26.26 7.23
C GLU A 328 -20.33 25.84 8.71
N GLY A 329 -21.53 25.72 9.28
CA GLY A 329 -21.71 25.22 10.64
C GLY A 329 -21.27 23.77 10.83
N GLU A 330 -21.51 22.89 9.85
CA GLU A 330 -21.04 21.50 9.88
C GLU A 330 -19.51 21.42 9.81
N LYS A 331 -18.88 22.22 8.95
CA LYS A 331 -17.41 22.29 8.84
C LYS A 331 -16.79 22.73 10.15
N VAL A 332 -17.23 23.86 10.70
CA VAL A 332 -16.70 24.42 11.96
C VAL A 332 -16.90 23.43 13.11
N ARG A 333 -18.04 22.75 13.19
CA ARG A 333 -18.28 21.72 14.22
C ARG A 333 -17.31 20.55 14.07
N ARG A 334 -17.08 20.06 12.84
CA ARG A 334 -16.17 18.94 12.56
C ARG A 334 -14.72 19.32 12.87
N GLU A 335 -14.26 20.47 12.39
CA GLU A 335 -12.92 21.00 12.67
C GLU A 335 -12.68 21.20 14.18
N ARG A 336 -13.67 21.77 14.89
CA ARG A 336 -13.58 21.93 16.34
C ARG A 336 -13.45 20.59 17.05
N ARG A 337 -14.23 19.57 16.65
CA ARG A 337 -14.13 18.20 17.20
C ARG A 337 -12.78 17.55 16.92
N LEU A 338 -12.24 17.74 15.72
CA LEU A 338 -10.97 17.15 15.30
C LEU A 338 -9.77 17.78 16.02
N ASN A 339 -9.81 19.10 16.25
CA ASN A 339 -8.75 19.85 16.93
C ASN A 339 -8.84 19.78 18.47
N ASN A 340 -10.06 19.74 19.01
CA ASN A 340 -10.34 19.71 20.44
C ASN A 340 -11.27 18.53 20.76
N PRO A 341 -10.73 17.30 20.84
CA PRO A 341 -11.53 16.16 21.24
C PRO A 341 -12.13 16.43 22.64
N PRO A 342 -13.40 16.08 22.88
CA PRO A 342 -13.98 16.21 24.20
C PRO A 342 -13.14 15.41 25.20
N LYS A 343 -12.69 16.08 26.28
CA LYS A 343 -12.15 15.39 27.46
C LYS A 343 -13.34 14.75 28.17
N LEU A 344 -13.27 13.45 28.43
CA LEU A 344 -14.24 12.77 29.29
C LEU A 344 -14.09 13.23 30.74
#